data_AF-A0A7Y5BPC1-F1
#
_entry.id   AF-A0A7Y5BPC1-F1
#
_cell.length_a   1.000
_cell.length_b   1.000
_cell.length_c   1.000
_cell.angle_alpha   90.00
_cell.angle_beta   90.00
_cell.angle_gamma   90.00
#
_symmetry.space_group_name_H-M   'P 1'
#
loop_
_entity.id
_entity.type
_entity.pdbx_description
1 polymer ?
#
loop_
_entity_poly.entity_id
_entity_poly.type
_entity_poly.pdbx_seq_one_letter_code
_entity_poly.pdbx_strand_id
1 'polypeptide(L)' 'MIQAYILIEAEPVRVQDLIQELPDMELDGSIIKQVHAVTGRYDLIAFVESPDLQSLGN' A
#
# COMPACT_ATOMS: atom_id res chain seq x y z
N MET A 1 13.89 6.16 -8.80
CA MET A 1 13.00 6.24 -7.63
C MET A 1 11.66 6.77 -8.06
N ILE A 2 10.66 5.92 -7.97
CA ILE A 2 9.27 6.17 -8.33
C ILE A 2 8.46 6.13 -7.04
N GLN A 3 7.47 7.00 -6.96
CA GLN A 3 6.50 7.03 -5.87
C GLN A 3 5.13 6.74 -6.47
N ALA A 4 4.39 5.86 -5.82
CA ALA A 4 3.09 5.41 -6.30
C ALA A 4 2.06 5.42 -5.16
N TYR A 5 0.82 5.73 -5.54
CA TYR A 5 -0.34 5.54 -4.68
C TYR A 5 -1.09 4.30 -5.14
N ILE A 6 -1.21 3.31 -4.26
CA ILE A 6 -1.94 2.08 -4.51
C ILE A 6 -3.28 2.17 -3.78
N LEU A 7 -4.36 2.02 -4.55
CA LEU A 7 -5.72 1.99 -4.05
C LEU A 7 -6.11 0.54 -3.79
N ILE A 8 -6.48 0.21 -2.56
CA ILE A 8 -6.74 -1.16 -2.12
C ILE A 8 -8.21 -1.27 -1.69
N GLU A 9 -8.91 -2.23 -2.28
CA GLU A 9 -10.24 -2.67 -1.85
C GLU A 9 -10.04 -3.93 -0.99
N ALA A 10 -10.59 -3.92 0.21
CA ALA A 10 -10.40 -4.97 1.21
C ALA A 10 -11.72 -5.29 1.92
N GLU A 11 -11.86 -6.52 2.42
CA GLU A 11 -13.02 -6.84 3.23
C GLU A 11 -13.04 -5.99 4.52
N PRO A 12 -14.21 -5.47 4.96
CA PRO A 12 -14.29 -4.53 6.08
C PRO A 12 -13.63 -5.03 7.37
N VAL A 13 -13.69 -6.34 7.61
CA VAL A 13 -13.12 -6.98 8.81
C VAL A 13 -11.59 -6.90 8.81
N ARG A 14 -10.95 -6.91 7.63
CA ARG A 14 -9.49 -6.94 7.46
C ARG A 14 -8.86 -5.56 7.35
N VAL A 15 -9.64 -4.51 7.18
CA VAL A 15 -9.12 -3.15 7.00
C VAL A 15 -8.25 -2.72 8.19
N GLN A 16 -8.67 -3.02 9.41
CA GLN A 16 -7.89 -2.67 10.61
C GLN A 16 -6.57 -3.44 10.70
N ASP A 17 -6.60 -4.74 10.40
CA ASP A 17 -5.39 -5.58 10.41
C ASP A 17 -4.39 -5.08 9.36
N LEU A 18 -4.87 -4.79 8.15
CA LEU A 18 -4.03 -4.30 7.05
C LEU A 18 -3.38 -2.94 7.34
N ILE A 19 -4.04 -2.02 8.05
CA ILE A 19 -3.42 -0.75 8.47
C ILE A 19 -2.23 -0.99 9.40
N GLN A 20 -2.26 -2.06 10.20
CA GLN A 20 -1.18 -2.38 11.13
C GLN A 20 -0.07 -3.19 10.49
N GLU A 21 -0.40 -4.07 9.54
CA GLU A 21 0.54 -5.00 8.92
C GLU A 21 1.29 -4.42 7.71
N LEU A 22 0.65 -3.54 6.94
CA LEU A 22 1.21 -3.02 5.69
C LEU A 22 2.30 -1.93 5.85
N PRO A 23 2.28 -1.04 6.86
CA PRO A 23 3.35 -0.06 7.03
C PRO A 23 4.71 -0.73 7.19
N ASP A 24 5.74 -0.16 6.58
CA ASP A 24 7.13 -0.66 6.61
C ASP A 24 7.33 -2.04 5.96
N MET A 25 6.31 -2.57 5.28
CA MET A 25 6.45 -3.81 4.52
C MET A 25 7.33 -3.61 3.30
N GLU A 26 8.36 -4.44 3.16
CA GLU A 26 9.23 -4.51 2.00
C GLU A 26 8.67 -5.51 0.98
N LEU A 27 8.51 -5.07 -0.26
CA LEU A 27 8.03 -5.85 -1.40
C LEU A 27 9.04 -5.72 -2.54
N ASP A 28 9.92 -6.70 -2.70
CA ASP A 28 10.88 -6.80 -3.81
C ASP A 28 11.65 -5.49 -4.10
N GLY A 29 12.10 -4.82 -3.03
CA GLY A 29 12.83 -3.54 -3.09
C GLY A 29 11.94 -2.29 -3.03
N SER A 30 10.63 -2.45 -3.01
CA SER A 30 9.65 -1.39 -2.74
C SER A 30 9.32 -1.33 -1.25
N ILE A 31 9.17 -0.13 -0.71
CA ILE A 31 8.85 0.10 0.70
C ILE A 31 7.50 0.81 0.78
N ILE A 32 6.56 0.24 1.54
CA ILE A 32 5.32 0.90 1.89
C ILE A 32 5.62 1.93 2.98
N LYS A 33 5.64 3.22 2.60
CA LYS A 33 5.97 4.31 3.51
C LYS A 33 4.81 4.66 4.44
N GLN A 34 3.59 4.64 3.93
CA GLN A 34 2.39 5.02 4.68
C GLN A 34 1.17 4.30 4.15
N VAL A 35 0.22 4.04 5.05
CA VAL A 35 -1.09 3.47 4.72
C VAL A 35 -2.16 4.28 5.42
N HIS A 36 -3.19 4.65 4.68
CA HIS A 36 -4.32 5.41 5.19
C HIS A 36 -5.60 4.66 4.90
N ALA A 37 -6.43 4.44 5.93
CA ALA A 37 -7.81 4.07 5.73
C ALA A 37 -8.61 5.30 5.31
N VAL A 38 -9.41 5.14 4.26
CA VAL A 38 -10.19 6.23 3.68
C VAL A 38 -11.65 5.83 3.60
N THR A 39 -12.53 6.82 3.70
CA THR A 39 -13.95 6.64 3.44
C THR A 39 -14.19 6.91 1.95
N GLY A 40 -14.51 5.87 1.17
CA GLY A 40 -14.64 6.01 -0.28
C GLY A 40 -14.93 4.69 -1.00
N ARG A 41 -14.66 4.67 -2.30
CA ARG A 41 -14.79 3.46 -3.13
C ARG A 41 -13.75 2.40 -2.79
N TYR A 42 -12.60 2.83 -2.29
CA TYR A 42 -11.54 1.99 -1.79
C TYR A 42 -11.48 2.15 -0.28
N ASP A 43 -11.01 1.11 0.40
CA ASP A 43 -10.93 1.08 1.85
C ASP A 43 -9.59 1.65 2.35
N LEU A 44 -8.54 1.48 1.55
CA LEU A 44 -7.16 1.80 1.92
C LEU A 44 -6.40 2.46 0.77
N ILE A 45 -5.50 3.37 1.11
CA ILE A 45 -4.51 3.97 0.20
C ILE A 45 -3.12 3.74 0.78
N ALA A 46 -2.28 3.03 0.04
CA ALA A 46 -0.88 2.82 0.37
C ALA A 46 0.02 3.74 -0.47
N PHE A 47 0.95 4.43 0.18
CA PHE A 47 1.99 5.20 -0.46
C PHE A 47 3.28 4.38 -0.47
N VAL A 48 3.77 4.07 -1.66
CA VAL A 48 4.88 3.16 -1.88
C VAL A 48 6.01 3.89 -2.61
N GLU A 49 7.22 3.65 -2.15
CA GLU A 49 8.45 4.11 -2.80
C GLU A 49 9.19 2.90 -3.36
N SER A 50 9.60 2.99 -4.62
CA SER A 50 10.26 1.89 -5.32
C SER A 50 11.41 2.41 -6.18
N PRO A 51 12.49 1.63 -6.38
CA PRO A 51 13.59 2.03 -7.27
C PRO A 51 13.11 2.25 -8.73
N ASP A 52 12.27 1.34 -9.23
CA ASP A 52 11.75 1.29 -10.60
C ASP A 52 10.34 0.68 -10.68
N LEU A 53 9.74 0.66 -11.87
CA LEU A 53 8.38 0.15 -12.06
C LEU A 53 8.31 -1.39 -11.96
N GLN A 54 9.39 -2.10 -12.28
CA GLN A 54 9.41 -3.57 -12.24
C GLN A 54 9.33 -4.07 -10.79
N SER A 55 9.97 -3.36 -9.87
CA SER A 55 9.89 -3.62 -8.42
C SER A 55 8.51 -3.36 -7.79
N LEU A 56 7.60 -2.62 -8.46
CA LEU A 56 6.21 -2.45 -8.01
C LEU A 56 5.29 -3.61 -8.42
N GLY A 57 5.75 -4.46 -9.35
CA GLY A 57 4.98 -5.57 -9.92
C GLY A 57 4.83 -5.47 -11.44
N ASN A 58 5.01 -6.61 -12.12
CA ASN A 58 4.65 -6.82 -13.54
C ASN A 58 3.29 -7.51 -13.63
#